data_AF-A0A9E1N7L1-F1
#
_entry.id   AF-A0A9E1N7L1-F1
#
_cell.length_a   1.000
_cell.length_b   1.000
_cell.length_c   1.000
_cell.angle_alpha   90.00
_cell.angle_beta   90.00
_cell.angle_gamma   90.00
#
_symmetry.space_group_name_H-M   'P 1'
#
loop_
_entity.id
_entity.type
_entity.pdbx_description
1 polymer ?
#
loop_
_entity_poly.entity_id
_entity_poly.type
_entity_poly.pdbx_seq_one_letter_code
_entity_poly.pdbx_strand_id
1 'polypeptide(L)'
;MNIRLFKNTRVIHKWVGILFAVFILILSVSGFLLMHPEEFGIEKAQISGKYLPAKYFKVHQARRRIQSLITHPTDKQTIYAGTDIGIYRSQDGGKTWLQTNQGLFDQDIRSLVIDPKNSSTVYAGTGHGIFKSEDAGNTWSDWFDESAGLTHSGIHEIILHPVNPEILFAATDGGVYQSLDAGESWETVFSGYSINLIEFSASNPDILYASGANGIFRSKTRGQDWTRVWENVLPPVSQLISLNTDPEFLYSGTQTGLYKSFNGGRNWVQDPAFKRIPLNAIFVNSSNQSKIYAGSGAKIFSSKNGGDSWENLSSLTQIINEDSGTSIDIKINKIVSLDKKTLFVGTSSGLYFSEDEGEVWKNIDLSGAANQLSPDEMKMDVVKLITEIHNGRFFGSYFFMLVDLATIGIVFLTLSGILIAYYRTKVKNRKKIVGDLAADRAIELTETTDELSSESHEIHDMIAHITEHIEKCQLVYMDQEKKEIEEISRHLNTLDKKMHRLMENLGELEKTD
;
A
#
# COMPACT_ATOMS: atom_id res chain seq x y z
N MET A 1 41.19 26.23 24.95
CA MET A 1 40.26 25.09 24.78
C MET A 1 41.00 23.82 25.14
N ASN A 2 40.51 23.08 26.14
CA ASN A 2 41.18 21.93 26.76
C ASN A 2 41.49 20.81 25.74
N ILE A 3 42.67 20.17 25.84
CA ILE A 3 43.10 19.04 24.99
C ILE A 3 42.09 17.87 25.03
N ARG A 4 41.38 17.70 26.16
CA ARG A 4 40.25 16.75 26.31
C ARG A 4 39.08 17.05 25.37
N LEU A 5 38.71 18.31 25.18
CA LEU A 5 37.63 18.69 24.25
C LEU A 5 38.02 18.35 22.80
N PHE A 6 39.29 18.50 22.44
CA PHE A 6 39.79 18.18 21.10
C PHE A 6 39.77 16.68 20.79
N LYS A 7 40.14 15.82 21.77
CA LYS A 7 40.02 14.35 21.63
C LYS A 7 38.55 13.95 21.44
N ASN A 8 37.64 14.48 22.26
CA ASN A 8 36.21 14.16 22.16
C ASN A 8 35.61 14.62 20.83
N THR A 9 35.92 15.84 20.36
CA THR A 9 35.44 16.32 19.04
C THR A 9 35.95 15.47 17.88
N ARG A 10 37.18 14.93 17.96
CA ARG A 10 37.75 14.07 16.91
C ARG A 10 37.11 12.68 16.88
N VAL A 11 36.76 12.14 18.05
CA VAL A 11 36.04 10.86 18.17
C VAL A 11 34.62 10.99 17.65
N ILE A 12 33.89 12.04 18.06
CA ILE A 12 32.53 12.31 17.58
C ILE A 12 32.53 12.53 16.06
N HIS A 13 33.49 13.29 15.53
CA HIS A 13 33.63 13.52 14.08
C HIS A 13 33.86 12.22 13.29
N LYS A 14 34.65 11.27 13.83
CA LYS A 14 34.86 9.96 13.20
C LYS A 14 33.58 9.12 13.19
N TRP A 15 32.89 9.01 14.32
CA TRP A 15 31.68 8.18 14.43
C TRP A 15 30.51 8.73 13.62
N VAL A 16 30.30 10.06 13.63
CA VAL A 16 29.29 10.72 12.77
C VAL A 16 29.62 10.51 11.28
N GLY A 17 30.89 10.59 10.91
CA GLY A 17 31.34 10.31 9.53
C GLY A 17 31.13 8.85 9.11
N ILE A 18 31.41 7.89 9.99
CA ILE A 18 31.19 6.45 9.72
C ILE A 18 29.70 6.16 9.55
N LEU A 19 28.85 6.67 10.44
CA LEU A 19 27.41 6.42 10.39
C LEU A 19 26.77 7.03 9.14
N PHE A 20 27.23 8.21 8.73
CA PHE A 20 26.83 8.85 7.47
C PHE A 20 27.32 8.08 6.23
N ALA A 21 28.58 7.62 6.23
CA ALA A 21 29.12 6.82 5.13
C ALA A 21 28.37 5.50 4.96
N VAL A 22 28.01 4.83 6.06
CA VAL A 22 27.20 3.61 6.05
C VAL A 22 25.80 3.90 5.49
N PHE A 23 25.16 5.00 5.88
CA PHE A 23 23.83 5.37 5.37
C PHE A 23 23.83 5.64 3.86
N ILE A 24 24.80 6.43 3.36
CA ILE A 24 24.94 6.68 1.91
C ILE A 24 25.28 5.39 1.16
N LEU A 25 26.13 4.54 1.74
CA LEU A 25 26.47 3.26 1.15
C LEU A 25 25.23 2.37 1.01
N ILE A 26 24.37 2.31 2.03
CA ILE A 26 23.10 1.56 1.98
C ILE A 26 22.19 2.11 0.87
N LEU A 27 22.03 3.44 0.75
CA LEU A 27 21.21 4.05 -0.31
C LEU A 27 21.79 3.86 -1.71
N SER A 28 23.12 3.91 -1.84
CA SER A 28 23.81 3.72 -3.12
C SER A 28 23.77 2.26 -3.56
N VAL A 29 23.98 1.33 -2.63
CA VAL A 29 23.88 -0.11 -2.88
C VAL A 29 22.43 -0.49 -3.17
N SER A 30 21.44 0.07 -2.47
CA SER A 30 20.02 -0.19 -2.79
C SER A 30 19.64 0.34 -4.17
N GLY A 31 20.08 1.55 -4.54
CA GLY A 31 19.85 2.11 -5.88
C GLY A 31 20.51 1.29 -6.99
N PHE A 32 21.74 0.84 -6.77
CA PHE A 32 22.46 -0.01 -7.71
C PHE A 32 21.80 -1.39 -7.89
N LEU A 33 21.34 -2.01 -6.80
CA LEU A 33 20.61 -3.27 -6.83
C LEU A 33 19.25 -3.14 -7.55
N LEU A 34 18.58 -1.99 -7.46
CA LEU A 34 17.33 -1.71 -8.18
C LEU A 34 17.53 -1.43 -9.67
N MET A 35 18.71 -0.92 -10.08
CA MET A 35 19.01 -0.68 -11.50
C MET A 35 19.33 -1.98 -12.26
N HIS A 36 19.77 -3.03 -11.56
CA HIS A 36 20.23 -4.29 -12.16
C HIS A 36 19.60 -5.54 -11.49
N PRO A 37 18.26 -5.62 -11.33
CA PRO A 37 17.63 -6.68 -10.55
C PRO A 37 17.81 -8.07 -11.17
N GLU A 38 17.87 -8.15 -12.50
CA GLU A 38 18.05 -9.39 -13.26
C GLU A 38 19.49 -9.92 -13.19
N GLU A 39 20.50 -9.03 -13.24
CA GLU A 39 21.94 -9.42 -13.22
C GLU A 39 22.37 -9.98 -11.85
N PHE A 40 21.78 -9.48 -10.76
CA PHE A 40 22.08 -9.94 -9.39
C PHE A 40 21.21 -11.11 -8.92
N GLY A 41 20.27 -11.60 -9.74
CA GLY A 41 19.40 -12.72 -9.38
C GLY A 41 18.55 -12.44 -8.14
N ILE A 42 18.22 -11.17 -7.88
CA ILE A 42 17.46 -10.74 -6.68
C ILE A 42 16.06 -11.37 -6.69
N GLU A 43 15.49 -11.58 -7.86
CA GLU A 43 14.24 -12.33 -8.05
C GLU A 43 14.32 -13.81 -7.64
N LYS A 44 15.54 -14.37 -7.54
CA LYS A 44 15.80 -15.79 -7.23
C LYS A 44 16.28 -16.01 -5.80
N ALA A 45 16.55 -14.95 -5.04
CA ALA A 45 17.06 -15.06 -3.66
C ALA A 45 15.94 -15.49 -2.69
N GLN A 46 16.03 -16.72 -2.17
CA GLN A 46 15.06 -17.29 -1.23
C GLN A 46 15.47 -17.00 0.22
N ILE A 47 14.72 -16.18 0.95
CA ILE A 47 14.95 -15.94 2.39
C ILE A 47 13.67 -16.22 3.19
N SER A 48 13.70 -17.24 4.05
CA SER A 48 12.60 -17.53 4.98
C SER A 48 12.72 -16.65 6.22
N GLY A 49 11.80 -15.69 6.41
CA GLY A 49 11.74 -14.87 7.62
C GLY A 49 10.77 -15.45 8.66
N LYS A 50 11.16 -15.56 9.92
CA LYS A 50 10.25 -15.87 11.04
C LYS A 50 9.82 -14.61 11.82
N TYR A 51 10.47 -13.47 11.56
CA TYR A 51 10.34 -12.23 12.35
C TYR A 51 10.05 -10.98 11.53
N LEU A 52 9.72 -11.14 10.24
CA LEU A 52 9.19 -10.05 9.42
C LEU A 52 7.68 -9.89 9.70
N PRO A 53 7.12 -8.66 9.67
CA PRO A 53 5.68 -8.45 9.82
C PRO A 53 4.87 -9.29 8.81
N ALA A 54 3.68 -9.74 9.19
CA ALA A 54 2.81 -10.61 8.37
C ALA A 54 2.48 -10.04 6.97
N LYS A 55 2.66 -8.73 6.74
CA LYS A 55 2.56 -8.09 5.41
C LYS A 55 3.57 -8.60 4.37
N TYR A 56 4.53 -9.44 4.79
CA TYR A 56 5.54 -10.06 3.93
C TYR A 56 5.35 -11.59 3.75
N PHE A 57 4.29 -12.18 4.31
CA PHE A 57 3.99 -13.61 4.19
C PHE A 57 2.58 -13.81 3.62
N LYS A 58 2.47 -14.58 2.53
CA LYS A 58 1.18 -14.92 1.92
C LYS A 58 0.45 -15.97 2.76
N VAL A 59 -0.71 -15.62 3.29
CA VAL A 59 -1.65 -16.59 3.88
C VAL A 59 -2.35 -17.37 2.75
N HIS A 60 -2.08 -18.67 2.69
CA HIS A 60 -2.82 -19.63 1.87
C HIS A 60 -4.18 -19.96 2.54
N GLN A 61 -5.24 -20.01 1.74
CA GLN A 61 -6.62 -20.35 2.12
C GLN A 61 -7.41 -19.36 3.00
N ALA A 62 -7.32 -18.06 2.73
CA ALA A 62 -8.28 -17.11 3.30
C ALA A 62 -9.34 -16.74 2.26
N ARG A 63 -10.62 -16.96 2.60
CA ARG A 63 -11.76 -16.36 1.90
C ARG A 63 -11.51 -14.86 1.76
N ARG A 64 -11.38 -14.39 0.52
CA ARG A 64 -11.00 -12.99 0.23
C ARG A 64 -12.22 -12.09 0.30
N ARG A 65 -12.07 -10.95 0.98
CA ARG A 65 -13.12 -9.94 0.98
C ARG A 65 -13.03 -9.20 -0.35
N ILE A 66 -14.10 -9.24 -1.13
CA ILE A 66 -14.19 -8.49 -2.37
C ILE A 66 -14.73 -7.10 -2.03
N GLN A 67 -13.94 -6.06 -2.30
CA GLN A 67 -14.31 -4.67 -2.02
C GLN A 67 -14.71 -3.92 -3.29
N SER A 68 -14.05 -4.21 -4.41
CA SER A 68 -14.34 -3.63 -5.71
C SER A 68 -14.50 -4.71 -6.78
N LEU A 69 -15.45 -4.51 -7.70
CA LEU A 69 -15.65 -5.35 -8.88
C LEU A 69 -15.98 -4.46 -10.06
N ILE A 70 -15.18 -4.56 -11.11
CA ILE A 70 -15.40 -3.81 -12.35
C ILE A 70 -15.22 -4.71 -13.56
N THR A 71 -15.97 -4.41 -14.62
CA THR A 71 -15.86 -5.08 -15.92
C THR A 71 -15.23 -4.12 -16.91
N HIS A 72 -14.45 -4.66 -17.84
CA HIS A 72 -13.84 -3.85 -18.87
C HIS A 72 -14.93 -3.25 -19.79
N PRO A 73 -14.84 -1.96 -20.17
CA PRO A 73 -15.93 -1.24 -20.84
C PRO A 73 -16.31 -1.83 -22.20
N THR A 74 -15.34 -2.33 -22.97
CA THR A 74 -15.55 -2.91 -24.31
C THR A 74 -15.33 -4.44 -24.37
N ASP A 75 -14.30 -4.96 -23.70
CA ASP A 75 -14.04 -6.40 -23.62
C ASP A 75 -14.88 -7.10 -22.55
N LYS A 76 -15.84 -7.90 -22.99
CA LYS A 76 -16.71 -8.69 -22.10
C LYS A 76 -16.05 -9.94 -21.52
N GLN A 77 -14.74 -10.10 -21.66
CA GLN A 77 -14.02 -11.20 -21.01
C GLN A 77 -13.17 -10.72 -19.84
N THR A 78 -12.82 -9.45 -19.80
CA THR A 78 -11.93 -8.91 -18.77
C THR A 78 -12.71 -8.37 -17.57
N ILE A 79 -12.40 -8.88 -16.39
CA ILE A 79 -13.04 -8.52 -15.11
C ILE A 79 -11.94 -8.35 -14.06
N TYR A 80 -12.07 -7.32 -13.23
CA TYR A 80 -11.16 -7.06 -12.12
C TYR A 80 -11.91 -7.17 -10.79
N ALA A 81 -11.27 -7.80 -9.82
CA ALA A 81 -11.73 -7.90 -8.45
C ALA A 81 -10.67 -7.31 -7.51
N GLY A 82 -11.01 -6.21 -6.85
CA GLY A 82 -10.24 -5.63 -5.76
C GLY A 82 -10.56 -6.33 -4.45
N THR A 83 -9.51 -6.78 -3.75
CA THR A 83 -9.60 -7.56 -2.52
C THR A 83 -8.84 -6.91 -1.38
N ASP A 84 -8.93 -7.51 -0.19
CA ASP A 84 -8.19 -7.12 1.02
C ASP A 84 -6.66 -7.28 0.90
N ILE A 85 -6.17 -7.97 -0.15
CA ILE A 85 -4.74 -8.23 -0.37
C ILE A 85 -4.31 -7.97 -1.82
N GLY A 86 -4.97 -7.05 -2.52
CA GLY A 86 -4.63 -6.70 -3.90
C GLY A 86 -5.70 -7.08 -4.92
N ILE A 87 -5.30 -7.27 -6.17
CA ILE A 87 -6.19 -7.37 -7.33
C ILE A 87 -6.12 -8.76 -7.96
N TYR A 88 -7.27 -9.25 -8.38
CA TYR A 88 -7.38 -10.40 -9.27
C TYR A 88 -8.00 -9.95 -10.58
N ARG A 89 -7.49 -10.47 -11.68
CA ARG A 89 -8.01 -10.23 -13.03
C ARG A 89 -8.40 -11.56 -13.68
N SER A 90 -9.56 -11.57 -14.31
CA SER A 90 -9.96 -12.61 -15.27
C SER A 90 -9.90 -12.03 -16.68
N GLN A 91 -9.53 -12.85 -17.66
CA GLN A 91 -9.51 -12.48 -19.08
C GLN A 91 -10.36 -13.44 -19.94
N ASP A 92 -11.13 -14.32 -19.31
CA ASP A 92 -11.93 -15.37 -19.97
C ASP A 92 -13.38 -15.40 -19.49
N GLY A 93 -13.87 -14.24 -19.02
CA GLY A 93 -15.24 -14.06 -18.54
C GLY A 93 -15.48 -14.65 -17.16
N GLY A 94 -14.45 -14.69 -16.31
CA GLY A 94 -14.54 -15.13 -14.91
C GLY A 94 -14.31 -16.63 -14.69
N LYS A 95 -13.85 -17.38 -15.70
CA LYS A 95 -13.57 -18.82 -15.56
C LYS A 95 -12.26 -19.07 -14.85
N THR A 96 -11.24 -18.28 -15.19
CA THR A 96 -9.94 -18.27 -14.51
C THR A 96 -9.63 -16.86 -14.01
N TRP A 97 -8.93 -16.80 -12.89
CA TRP A 97 -8.50 -15.56 -12.25
C TRP A 97 -7.01 -15.64 -12.00
N LEU A 98 -6.32 -14.52 -12.17
CA LEU A 98 -4.90 -14.38 -11.90
C LEU A 98 -4.71 -13.21 -10.94
N GLN A 99 -3.89 -13.40 -9.91
CA GLN A 99 -3.50 -12.31 -9.03
C GLN A 99 -2.51 -11.36 -9.73
N THR A 100 -2.82 -10.07 -9.79
CA THR A 100 -2.01 -9.05 -10.48
C THR A 100 -1.57 -7.95 -9.50
N ASN A 101 -0.60 -8.28 -8.66
CA ASN A 101 -0.16 -7.47 -7.52
C ASN A 101 1.24 -6.85 -7.67
N GLN A 102 1.90 -7.00 -8.82
CA GLN A 102 3.26 -6.51 -9.00
C GLN A 102 3.31 -4.98 -8.83
N GLY A 103 4.03 -4.50 -7.81
CA GLY A 103 4.09 -3.07 -7.44
C GLY A 103 2.93 -2.58 -6.54
N LEU A 104 1.91 -3.41 -6.28
CA LEU A 104 0.72 -3.05 -5.49
C LEU A 104 0.85 -3.41 -4.00
N PHE A 105 1.96 -4.03 -3.59
CA PHE A 105 2.35 -4.19 -2.18
C PHE A 105 1.31 -4.85 -1.25
N ASP A 106 0.43 -5.72 -1.77
CA ASP A 106 -0.67 -6.37 -1.02
C ASP A 106 -1.61 -5.35 -0.34
N GLN A 107 -1.82 -4.20 -0.99
CA GLN A 107 -2.73 -3.17 -0.51
C GLN A 107 -4.18 -3.66 -0.46
N ASP A 108 -4.94 -3.07 0.45
CA ASP A 108 -6.39 -3.20 0.46
C ASP A 108 -7.01 -2.36 -0.65
N ILE A 109 -7.65 -3.01 -1.62
CA ILE A 109 -8.14 -2.38 -2.85
C ILE A 109 -9.62 -2.06 -2.73
N ARG A 110 -9.91 -0.84 -2.31
CA ARG A 110 -11.26 -0.38 -1.98
C ARG A 110 -12.05 0.06 -3.22
N SER A 111 -11.35 0.58 -4.22
CA SER A 111 -11.95 1.07 -5.46
C SER A 111 -11.05 0.77 -6.66
N LEU A 112 -11.67 0.51 -7.81
CA LEU A 112 -11.00 0.32 -9.08
C LEU A 112 -11.75 1.09 -10.15
N VAL A 113 -11.02 1.77 -11.04
CA VAL A 113 -11.59 2.40 -12.24
C VAL A 113 -10.69 2.16 -13.44
N ILE A 114 -11.31 1.94 -14.60
CA ILE A 114 -10.63 1.78 -15.89
C ILE A 114 -10.91 3.04 -16.70
N ASP A 115 -9.88 3.58 -17.35
CA ASP A 115 -10.09 4.66 -18.31
C ASP A 115 -10.91 4.13 -19.52
N PRO A 116 -12.09 4.72 -19.81
CA PRO A 116 -12.96 4.27 -20.90
C PRO A 116 -12.37 4.54 -22.29
N LYS A 117 -11.40 5.44 -22.43
CA LYS A 117 -10.69 5.74 -23.68
C LYS A 117 -9.43 4.89 -23.85
N ASN A 118 -8.72 4.62 -22.77
CA ASN A 118 -7.53 3.78 -22.77
C ASN A 118 -7.65 2.69 -21.69
N SER A 119 -8.15 1.53 -22.05
CA SER A 119 -8.37 0.46 -21.08
C SER A 119 -7.12 -0.19 -20.51
N SER A 120 -5.93 0.16 -21.02
CA SER A 120 -4.66 -0.18 -20.39
C SER A 120 -4.43 0.64 -19.12
N THR A 121 -5.06 1.81 -18.98
CA THR A 121 -4.93 2.63 -17.79
C THR A 121 -5.97 2.23 -16.74
N VAL A 122 -5.50 1.79 -15.58
CA VAL A 122 -6.34 1.36 -14.45
C VAL A 122 -5.85 2.05 -13.18
N TYR A 123 -6.78 2.58 -12.39
CA TYR A 123 -6.49 3.18 -11.09
C TYR A 123 -7.05 2.33 -9.96
N ALA A 124 -6.30 2.21 -8.88
CA ALA A 124 -6.67 1.48 -7.67
C ALA A 124 -6.62 2.41 -6.46
N GLY A 125 -7.77 2.59 -5.81
CA GLY A 125 -7.88 3.31 -4.54
C GLY A 125 -7.57 2.39 -3.37
N THR A 126 -6.66 2.83 -2.51
CA THR A 126 -6.16 2.06 -1.37
C THR A 126 -6.23 2.87 -0.08
N GLY A 127 -5.92 2.22 1.05
CA GLY A 127 -5.76 2.93 2.33
C GLY A 127 -4.57 3.91 2.39
N HIS A 128 -3.64 3.86 1.42
CA HIS A 128 -2.38 4.61 1.42
C HIS A 128 -2.15 5.43 0.14
N GLY A 129 -3.23 5.74 -0.58
CA GLY A 129 -3.19 6.54 -1.79
C GLY A 129 -3.79 5.81 -2.99
N ILE A 130 -3.49 6.33 -4.16
CA ILE A 130 -4.00 5.85 -5.44
C ILE A 130 -2.84 5.23 -6.20
N PHE A 131 -2.99 4.00 -6.66
CA PHE A 131 -2.04 3.37 -7.57
C PHE A 131 -2.57 3.45 -8.99
N LYS A 132 -1.67 3.58 -9.96
CA LYS A 132 -1.99 3.63 -11.38
C LYS A 132 -1.16 2.57 -12.10
N SER A 133 -1.82 1.90 -13.03
CA SER A 133 -1.25 0.94 -13.96
C SER A 133 -1.50 1.43 -15.38
N GLU A 134 -0.51 1.28 -16.25
CA GLU A 134 -0.62 1.64 -17.67
C GLU A 134 -0.61 0.41 -18.61
N ASP A 135 -0.66 -0.79 -18.04
CA ASP A 135 -0.57 -2.06 -18.76
C ASP A 135 -1.73 -3.02 -18.42
N ALA A 136 -2.93 -2.47 -18.21
CA ALA A 136 -4.16 -3.16 -17.88
C ALA A 136 -4.11 -3.90 -16.54
N GLY A 137 -3.39 -3.35 -15.56
CA GLY A 137 -3.26 -3.87 -14.21
C GLY A 137 -2.23 -4.99 -14.06
N ASN A 138 -1.35 -5.23 -15.05
CA ASN A 138 -0.28 -6.22 -14.90
C ASN A 138 0.78 -5.74 -13.91
N THR A 139 1.18 -4.47 -14.02
CA THR A 139 2.13 -3.81 -13.13
C THR A 139 1.60 -2.47 -12.65
N TRP A 140 1.98 -2.10 -11.44
CA TRP A 140 1.60 -0.86 -10.77
C TRP A 140 2.86 -0.08 -10.43
N SER A 141 3.31 0.77 -11.36
CA SER A 141 4.55 1.55 -11.23
C SER A 141 4.32 2.91 -10.56
N ASP A 142 3.14 3.49 -10.75
CA ASP A 142 2.84 4.85 -10.31
C ASP A 142 1.93 4.82 -9.08
N TRP A 143 2.22 5.69 -8.10
CA TRP A 143 1.37 5.88 -6.94
C TRP A 143 1.32 7.35 -6.53
N PHE A 144 0.14 7.79 -6.09
CA PHE A 144 -0.15 9.16 -5.69
C PHE A 144 -0.58 9.17 -4.22
N ASP A 145 0.09 9.98 -3.42
CA ASP A 145 -0.13 10.10 -1.98
C ASP A 145 -0.14 11.57 -1.54
N GLU A 146 0.21 11.85 -0.28
CA GLU A 146 0.31 13.21 0.24
C GLU A 146 1.21 14.13 -0.60
N SER A 147 2.28 13.61 -1.21
CA SER A 147 3.17 14.39 -2.08
C SER A 147 2.50 14.89 -3.35
N ALA A 148 1.47 14.17 -3.83
CA ALA A 148 0.63 14.56 -4.96
C ALA A 148 -0.52 15.51 -4.55
N GLY A 149 -0.63 15.88 -3.26
CA GLY A 149 -1.69 16.74 -2.72
C GLY A 149 -2.82 15.99 -2.01
N LEU A 150 -2.80 14.65 -1.96
CA LEU A 150 -3.76 13.84 -1.20
C LEU A 150 -3.43 13.85 0.31
N THR A 151 -3.68 14.96 0.99
CA THR A 151 -3.39 15.09 2.44
C THR A 151 -4.09 14.03 3.30
N HIS A 152 -5.14 13.41 2.77
CA HIS A 152 -5.78 12.22 3.34
C HIS A 152 -5.66 11.06 2.35
N SER A 153 -4.66 10.21 2.53
CA SER A 153 -4.35 9.10 1.62
C SER A 153 -5.32 7.91 1.72
N GLY A 154 -6.26 7.91 2.67
CA GLY A 154 -7.27 6.86 2.81
C GLY A 154 -8.36 7.01 1.76
N ILE A 155 -8.21 6.31 0.63
CA ILE A 155 -9.16 6.39 -0.49
C ILE A 155 -10.29 5.40 -0.27
N HIS A 156 -11.53 5.88 -0.26
CA HIS A 156 -12.73 5.05 -0.16
C HIS A 156 -13.29 4.71 -1.54
N GLU A 157 -13.37 5.70 -2.43
CA GLU A 157 -13.85 5.54 -3.80
C GLU A 157 -13.11 6.48 -4.75
N ILE A 158 -12.79 5.98 -5.95
CA ILE A 158 -12.29 6.79 -7.07
C ILE A 158 -13.34 6.71 -8.17
N ILE A 159 -13.62 7.84 -8.80
CA ILE A 159 -14.39 7.90 -10.04
C ILE A 159 -13.61 8.67 -11.10
N LEU A 160 -13.78 8.26 -12.35
CA LEU A 160 -13.15 8.88 -13.50
C LEU A 160 -14.24 9.47 -14.39
N HIS A 161 -14.02 10.68 -14.91
CA HIS A 161 -15.03 11.38 -15.69
C HIS A 161 -15.31 10.62 -16.99
N PRO A 162 -16.59 10.35 -17.33
CA PRO A 162 -16.97 9.40 -18.38
C PRO A 162 -16.50 9.78 -19.79
N VAL A 163 -16.18 11.06 -20.01
CA VAL A 163 -15.74 11.60 -21.31
C VAL A 163 -14.31 12.14 -21.29
N ASN A 164 -13.75 12.46 -20.11
CA ASN A 164 -12.42 13.07 -20.02
C ASN A 164 -11.58 12.36 -18.95
N PRO A 165 -10.70 11.44 -19.34
CA PRO A 165 -9.95 10.63 -18.36
C PRO A 165 -8.92 11.41 -17.56
N GLU A 166 -8.60 12.66 -17.94
CA GLU A 166 -7.75 13.54 -17.13
C GLU A 166 -8.44 13.99 -15.84
N ILE A 167 -9.78 13.92 -15.79
CA ILE A 167 -10.55 14.37 -14.63
C ILE A 167 -10.91 13.16 -13.76
N LEU A 168 -10.36 13.13 -12.55
CA LEU A 168 -10.68 12.13 -11.53
C LEU A 168 -11.17 12.80 -10.26
N PHE A 169 -11.97 12.06 -9.49
CA PHE A 169 -12.32 12.43 -8.13
C PHE A 169 -12.05 11.27 -7.18
N ALA A 170 -11.61 11.60 -5.96
CA ALA A 170 -11.36 10.65 -4.90
C ALA A 170 -12.14 11.05 -3.64
N ALA A 171 -12.94 10.12 -3.13
CA ALA A 171 -13.62 10.20 -1.85
C ALA A 171 -12.70 9.69 -0.73
N THR A 172 -12.54 10.48 0.33
CA THR A 172 -11.61 10.22 1.43
C THR A 172 -12.22 10.61 2.78
N ASP A 173 -11.51 10.31 3.87
CA ASP A 173 -11.87 10.80 5.20
C ASP A 173 -11.80 12.32 5.36
N GLY A 174 -10.99 12.99 4.53
CA GLY A 174 -10.84 14.44 4.52
C GLY A 174 -11.85 15.18 3.65
N GLY A 175 -12.61 14.46 2.82
CA GLY A 175 -13.55 15.01 1.86
C GLY A 175 -13.32 14.51 0.43
N VAL A 176 -13.60 15.35 -0.56
CA VAL A 176 -13.44 15.03 -1.99
C VAL A 176 -12.22 15.76 -2.55
N TYR A 177 -11.36 15.01 -3.22
CA TYR A 177 -10.23 15.51 -3.99
C TYR A 177 -10.54 15.40 -5.48
N GLN A 178 -10.02 16.33 -6.27
CA GLN A 178 -10.09 16.36 -7.72
C GLN A 178 -8.68 16.34 -8.30
N SER A 179 -8.51 15.60 -9.38
CA SER A 179 -7.37 15.74 -10.29
C SER A 179 -7.88 16.18 -11.66
N LEU A 180 -7.09 17.02 -12.33
CA LEU A 180 -7.34 17.51 -13.69
C LEU A 180 -6.24 17.08 -14.68
N ASP A 181 -5.32 16.24 -14.22
CA ASP A 181 -4.12 15.82 -14.94
C ASP A 181 -3.89 14.30 -14.81
N ALA A 182 -4.97 13.52 -14.85
CA ALA A 182 -4.94 12.06 -14.84
C ALA A 182 -4.31 11.44 -13.56
N GLY A 183 -4.38 12.16 -12.44
CA GLY A 183 -3.97 11.71 -11.11
C GLY A 183 -2.60 12.22 -10.65
N GLU A 184 -1.87 12.96 -11.49
CA GLU A 184 -0.53 13.47 -11.16
C GLU A 184 -0.56 14.49 -10.01
N SER A 185 -1.60 15.32 -9.95
CA SER A 185 -1.85 16.24 -8.85
C SER A 185 -3.31 16.24 -8.40
N TRP A 186 -3.50 16.46 -7.11
CA TRP A 186 -4.80 16.43 -6.43
C TRP A 186 -5.02 17.68 -5.61
N GLU A 187 -6.20 18.28 -5.77
CA GLU A 187 -6.66 19.41 -4.98
C GLU A 187 -7.93 19.07 -4.21
N THR A 188 -8.07 19.59 -2.99
CA THR A 188 -9.29 19.39 -2.19
C THR A 188 -10.38 20.33 -2.70
N VAL A 189 -11.49 19.76 -3.17
CA VAL A 189 -12.66 20.52 -3.66
C VAL A 189 -13.84 20.49 -2.69
N PHE A 190 -13.81 19.56 -1.74
CA PHE A 190 -14.77 19.48 -0.64
C PHE A 190 -14.06 18.98 0.62
N SER A 191 -14.27 19.63 1.77
CA SER A 191 -13.58 19.27 3.01
C SER A 191 -14.48 19.33 4.24
N GLY A 192 -13.97 18.80 5.34
CA GLY A 192 -14.64 18.85 6.66
C GLY A 192 -15.63 17.71 6.92
N TYR A 193 -15.80 16.79 5.98
CA TYR A 193 -16.66 15.61 6.11
C TYR A 193 -15.95 14.40 5.52
N SER A 194 -16.01 13.25 6.22
CA SER A 194 -15.61 11.96 5.64
C SER A 194 -16.64 11.52 4.61
N ILE A 195 -16.17 11.25 3.39
CA ILE A 195 -16.97 10.86 2.23
C ILE A 195 -16.58 9.44 1.85
N ASN A 196 -17.57 8.55 1.86
CA ASN A 196 -17.38 7.14 1.56
C ASN A 196 -17.64 6.83 0.08
N LEU A 197 -18.56 7.59 -0.53
CA LEU A 197 -18.98 7.34 -1.90
C LEU A 197 -19.07 8.64 -2.68
N ILE A 198 -18.73 8.57 -3.96
CA ILE A 198 -18.89 9.66 -4.91
C ILE A 198 -19.32 9.09 -6.26
N GLU A 199 -20.30 9.74 -6.91
CA GLU A 199 -20.89 9.24 -8.16
C GLU A 199 -21.23 10.42 -9.09
N PHE A 200 -20.93 10.26 -10.38
CA PHE A 200 -21.43 11.18 -11.41
C PHE A 200 -22.93 10.97 -11.63
N SER A 201 -23.65 12.06 -11.85
CA SER A 201 -24.99 11.94 -12.42
C SER A 201 -24.91 11.29 -13.80
N ALA A 202 -25.71 10.24 -14.00
CA ALA A 202 -25.77 9.53 -15.28
C ALA A 202 -26.41 10.37 -16.40
N SER A 203 -27.16 11.42 -16.05
CA SER A 203 -27.78 12.34 -17.02
C SER A 203 -26.90 13.56 -17.31
N ASN A 204 -26.09 14.02 -16.36
CA ASN A 204 -25.18 15.15 -16.57
C ASN A 204 -23.87 14.99 -15.76
N PRO A 205 -22.71 14.74 -16.41
CA PRO A 205 -21.43 14.58 -15.72
C PRO A 205 -20.89 15.87 -15.07
N ASP A 206 -21.57 17.02 -15.21
CA ASP A 206 -21.29 18.22 -14.42
C ASP A 206 -21.81 18.11 -12.98
N ILE A 207 -22.78 17.22 -12.75
CA ILE A 207 -23.40 17.00 -11.45
C ILE A 207 -22.71 15.81 -10.77
N LEU A 208 -22.27 16.04 -9.53
CA LEU A 208 -21.67 15.03 -8.67
C LEU A 208 -22.50 14.86 -7.41
N TYR A 209 -22.61 13.62 -6.96
CA TYR A 209 -23.18 13.29 -5.66
C TYR A 209 -22.08 12.69 -4.79
N ALA A 210 -21.88 13.23 -3.59
CA ALA A 210 -20.97 12.68 -2.59
C ALA A 210 -21.76 12.31 -1.35
N SER A 211 -21.48 11.14 -0.77
CA SER A 211 -22.16 10.68 0.43
C SER A 211 -21.19 10.19 1.49
N GLY A 212 -21.51 10.50 2.74
CA GLY A 212 -20.75 10.11 3.90
C GLY A 212 -21.65 9.93 5.12
N ALA A 213 -21.04 9.74 6.29
CA ALA A 213 -21.79 9.56 7.55
C ALA A 213 -22.73 10.75 7.87
N ASN A 214 -22.40 11.94 7.34
CA ASN A 214 -23.07 13.20 7.65
C ASN A 214 -24.15 13.61 6.62
N GLY A 215 -24.38 12.80 5.59
CA GLY A 215 -25.43 12.99 4.60
C GLY A 215 -24.94 12.90 3.15
N ILE A 216 -25.82 13.32 2.23
CA ILE A 216 -25.55 13.42 0.79
C ILE A 216 -25.38 14.89 0.41
N PHE A 217 -24.30 15.17 -0.32
CA PHE A 217 -23.96 16.45 -0.90
C PHE A 217 -24.06 16.36 -2.42
N ARG A 218 -24.44 17.46 -3.06
CA ARG A 218 -24.48 17.57 -4.52
C ARG A 218 -23.72 18.80 -4.97
N SER A 219 -22.87 18.59 -5.95
CA SER A 219 -22.30 19.64 -6.78
C SER A 219 -23.05 19.71 -8.11
N LYS A 220 -23.23 20.93 -8.63
CA LYS A 220 -23.72 21.19 -9.99
C LYS A 220 -22.62 21.67 -10.92
N THR A 221 -21.45 22.02 -10.38
CA THR A 221 -20.32 22.59 -11.13
C THR A 221 -19.07 21.74 -10.93
N ARG A 222 -19.15 20.43 -11.17
CA ARG A 222 -18.02 19.47 -11.14
C ARG A 222 -17.15 19.57 -9.88
N GLY A 223 -17.76 19.67 -8.72
CA GLY A 223 -17.07 19.71 -7.43
C GLY A 223 -16.67 21.10 -6.96
N GLN A 224 -16.90 22.17 -7.74
CA GLN A 224 -16.58 23.53 -7.29
C GLN A 224 -17.61 24.10 -6.31
N ASP A 225 -18.85 23.62 -6.36
CA ASP A 225 -19.92 23.97 -5.42
C ASP A 225 -20.42 22.72 -4.71
N TRP A 226 -20.68 22.80 -3.42
CA TRP A 226 -21.29 21.69 -2.69
C TRP A 226 -22.48 22.19 -1.89
N THR A 227 -23.63 21.65 -2.24
CA THR A 227 -24.87 21.88 -1.50
C THR A 227 -25.25 20.62 -0.77
N ARG A 228 -25.47 20.72 0.53
CA ARG A 228 -26.10 19.64 1.28
C ARG A 228 -27.55 19.55 0.80
N VAL A 229 -27.85 18.54 0.01
CA VAL A 229 -29.20 18.35 -0.57
C VAL A 229 -30.15 17.66 0.40
N TRP A 230 -29.64 17.27 1.57
CA TRP A 230 -30.37 16.50 2.56
C TRP A 230 -30.36 17.14 3.95
N GLU A 231 -31.50 17.65 4.40
CA GLU A 231 -31.69 18.20 5.75
C GLU A 231 -32.30 17.20 6.75
N ASN A 232 -33.07 16.19 6.31
CA ASN A 232 -33.73 15.19 7.17
C ASN A 232 -32.99 13.84 7.27
N VAL A 233 -31.78 13.82 7.83
CA VAL A 233 -30.91 12.65 8.13
C VAL A 233 -31.34 11.33 7.45
N LEU A 234 -30.82 11.06 6.24
CA LEU A 234 -30.74 9.66 5.83
C LEU A 234 -29.89 8.89 6.84
N PRO A 235 -30.28 7.65 7.14
CA PRO A 235 -29.35 6.68 7.68
C PRO A 235 -28.13 6.54 6.77
N PRO A 236 -26.95 6.17 7.31
CA PRO A 236 -25.72 6.07 6.54
C PRO A 236 -25.90 5.33 5.21
N VAL A 237 -25.48 5.97 4.13
CA VAL A 237 -25.58 5.46 2.76
C VAL A 237 -24.48 4.42 2.55
N SER A 238 -24.88 3.25 2.03
CA SER A 238 -23.98 2.15 1.69
C SER A 238 -23.68 2.06 0.20
N GLN A 239 -24.62 2.49 -0.65
CA GLN A 239 -24.44 2.60 -2.10
C GLN A 239 -25.36 3.70 -2.64
N LEU A 240 -24.87 4.45 -3.61
CA LEU A 240 -25.65 5.43 -4.36
C LEU A 240 -25.51 5.11 -5.86
N ILE A 241 -26.60 5.23 -6.62
CA ILE A 241 -26.60 5.07 -8.07
C ILE A 241 -27.51 6.11 -8.72
N SER A 242 -27.14 6.56 -9.92
CA SER A 242 -27.94 7.44 -10.77
C SER A 242 -28.36 6.73 -12.06
N LEU A 243 -29.59 6.99 -12.52
CA LEU A 243 -30.11 6.51 -13.81
C LEU A 243 -30.24 7.66 -14.80
N ASN A 244 -29.76 7.43 -16.03
CA ASN A 244 -29.93 8.38 -17.14
C ASN A 244 -31.37 8.33 -17.67
N THR A 245 -32.27 9.00 -16.96
CA THR A 245 -33.72 9.08 -17.18
C THR A 245 -34.17 10.53 -17.11
N ASP A 246 -35.32 10.86 -17.71
CA ASP A 246 -35.93 12.19 -17.59
C ASP A 246 -37.34 12.05 -16.97
N PRO A 247 -37.55 12.46 -15.70
CA PRO A 247 -36.58 13.08 -14.78
C PRO A 247 -35.51 12.09 -14.26
N GLU A 248 -34.38 12.57 -13.73
CA GLU A 248 -33.30 11.72 -13.20
C GLU A 248 -33.74 10.95 -11.94
N PHE A 249 -33.63 9.62 -11.98
CA PHE A 249 -33.86 8.73 -10.84
C PHE A 249 -32.56 8.45 -10.09
N LEU A 250 -32.60 8.54 -8.76
CA LEU A 250 -31.51 8.11 -7.89
C LEU A 250 -31.99 7.00 -6.95
N TYR A 251 -31.12 6.04 -6.66
CA TYR A 251 -31.37 5.03 -5.64
C TYR A 251 -30.24 5.06 -4.61
N SER A 252 -30.63 4.98 -3.34
CA SER A 252 -29.73 4.98 -2.21
C SER A 252 -30.01 3.77 -1.33
N GLY A 253 -29.01 2.92 -1.19
CA GLY A 253 -29.01 1.83 -0.22
C GLY A 253 -28.58 2.36 1.14
N THR A 254 -29.30 1.98 2.19
CA THR A 254 -28.96 2.35 3.56
C THR A 254 -29.10 1.17 4.49
N GLN A 255 -28.62 1.31 5.72
CA GLN A 255 -28.85 0.33 6.80
C GLN A 255 -30.34 0.12 7.15
N THR A 256 -31.23 0.99 6.70
CA THR A 256 -32.67 0.91 7.03
C THR A 256 -33.55 0.51 5.85
N GLY A 257 -33.01 0.45 4.64
CA GLY A 257 -33.78 0.20 3.43
C GLY A 257 -33.25 0.90 2.19
N LEU A 258 -34.00 0.68 1.11
CA LEU A 258 -33.87 1.38 -0.16
C LEU A 258 -34.61 2.71 -0.12
N TYR A 259 -33.98 3.77 -0.59
CA TYR A 259 -34.61 5.06 -0.84
C TYR A 259 -34.50 5.40 -2.32
N LYS A 260 -35.56 5.98 -2.87
CA LYS A 260 -35.61 6.45 -4.27
C LYS A 260 -35.85 7.95 -4.33
N SER A 261 -35.18 8.62 -5.24
CA SER A 261 -35.44 10.02 -5.58
C SER A 261 -35.83 10.14 -7.04
N PHE A 262 -36.78 11.02 -7.32
CA PHE A 262 -37.33 11.28 -8.65
C PHE A 262 -37.05 12.73 -9.11
N ASN A 263 -36.18 13.46 -8.40
CA ASN A 263 -35.95 14.88 -8.62
C ASN A 263 -34.50 15.30 -8.34
N GLY A 264 -33.53 14.44 -8.71
CA GLY A 264 -32.11 14.73 -8.53
C GLY A 264 -31.70 14.86 -7.06
N GLY A 265 -32.26 13.99 -6.21
CA GLY A 265 -31.88 13.85 -4.81
C GLY A 265 -32.49 14.87 -3.85
N ARG A 266 -33.46 15.69 -4.27
CA ARG A 266 -34.09 16.70 -3.38
C ARG A 266 -35.09 16.07 -2.42
N ASN A 267 -35.89 15.12 -2.90
CA ASN A 267 -36.85 14.37 -2.10
C ASN A 267 -36.61 12.88 -2.27
N TRP A 268 -36.86 12.13 -1.21
CA TRP A 268 -36.65 10.70 -1.19
C TRP A 268 -37.82 9.97 -0.55
N VAL A 269 -38.15 8.83 -1.14
CA VAL A 269 -39.22 7.94 -0.69
C VAL A 269 -38.59 6.60 -0.37
N GLN A 270 -38.81 6.11 0.85
CA GLN A 270 -38.38 4.77 1.24
C GLN A 270 -39.26 3.75 0.49
N ASP A 271 -38.62 2.78 -0.15
CA ASP A 271 -39.34 1.68 -0.78
C ASP A 271 -39.99 0.79 0.30
N PRO A 272 -41.31 0.54 0.25
CA PRO A 272 -42.00 -0.30 1.21
C PRO A 272 -41.45 -1.73 1.30
N ALA A 273 -40.95 -2.29 0.19
CA ALA A 273 -40.43 -3.65 0.13
C ALA A 273 -39.12 -3.81 0.94
N PHE A 274 -38.36 -2.73 1.12
CA PHE A 274 -37.09 -2.73 1.85
C PHE A 274 -37.16 -2.04 3.20
N LYS A 275 -38.36 -1.78 3.72
CA LYS A 275 -38.50 -1.15 5.03
C LYS A 275 -37.88 -2.04 6.11
N ARG A 276 -36.80 -1.57 6.75
CA ARG A 276 -35.97 -2.30 7.73
C ARG A 276 -35.14 -3.45 7.15
N ILE A 277 -34.90 -3.46 5.84
CA ILE A 277 -33.98 -4.40 5.19
C ILE A 277 -32.70 -3.61 4.81
N PRO A 278 -31.57 -3.83 5.49
CA PRO A 278 -30.34 -3.10 5.17
C PRO A 278 -29.89 -3.47 3.75
N LEU A 279 -29.67 -2.47 2.90
CA LEU A 279 -29.05 -2.69 1.61
C LEU A 279 -27.57 -2.36 1.67
N ASN A 280 -26.74 -3.20 1.07
CA ASN A 280 -25.29 -3.04 1.01
C ASN A 280 -24.80 -2.72 -0.39
N ALA A 281 -25.44 -3.27 -1.42
CA ALA A 281 -25.10 -3.05 -2.81
C ALA A 281 -26.36 -2.82 -3.64
N ILE A 282 -26.26 -1.95 -4.62
CA ILE A 282 -27.27 -1.73 -5.65
C ILE A 282 -26.52 -1.65 -6.97
N PHE A 283 -27.02 -2.36 -7.98
CA PHE A 283 -26.44 -2.39 -9.31
C PHE A 283 -27.53 -2.27 -10.36
N VAL A 284 -27.25 -1.52 -11.41
CA VAL A 284 -28.14 -1.36 -12.57
C VAL A 284 -27.44 -1.95 -13.78
N ASN A 285 -28.18 -2.77 -14.53
CA ASN A 285 -27.63 -3.31 -15.76
C ASN A 285 -27.49 -2.20 -16.81
N SER A 286 -26.27 -1.97 -17.31
CA SER A 286 -25.98 -0.94 -18.31
C SER A 286 -26.72 -1.15 -19.63
N SER A 287 -27.06 -2.38 -19.98
CA SER A 287 -27.83 -2.72 -21.19
C SER A 287 -29.34 -2.58 -21.01
N ASN A 288 -29.83 -2.56 -19.77
CA ASN A 288 -31.25 -2.43 -19.45
C ASN A 288 -31.42 -1.76 -18.08
N GLN A 289 -31.65 -0.45 -18.09
CA GLN A 289 -31.80 0.35 -16.87
C GLN A 289 -33.03 -0.04 -16.02
N SER A 290 -34.01 -0.74 -16.60
CA SER A 290 -35.14 -1.29 -15.84
C SER A 290 -34.76 -2.54 -15.03
N LYS A 291 -33.63 -3.19 -15.34
CA LYS A 291 -33.08 -4.29 -14.54
C LYS A 291 -32.18 -3.76 -13.43
N ILE A 292 -32.66 -3.86 -12.20
CA ILE A 292 -31.94 -3.43 -11.00
C ILE A 292 -31.74 -4.62 -10.07
N TYR A 293 -30.55 -4.76 -9.51
CA TYR A 293 -30.21 -5.75 -8.51
C TYR A 293 -29.89 -5.04 -7.19
N ALA A 294 -30.36 -5.60 -6.08
CA ALA A 294 -30.09 -5.08 -4.74
C ALA A 294 -29.63 -6.22 -3.82
N GLY A 295 -28.58 -5.99 -3.05
CA GLY A 295 -28.01 -6.96 -2.11
C GLY A 295 -28.24 -6.56 -0.66
N SER A 296 -28.70 -7.50 0.17
CA SER A 296 -28.87 -7.37 1.63
C SER A 296 -28.32 -8.61 2.33
N GLY A 297 -27.21 -8.47 3.06
CA GLY A 297 -26.53 -9.63 3.64
C GLY A 297 -26.15 -10.63 2.53
N ALA A 298 -26.68 -11.86 2.60
CA ALA A 298 -26.48 -12.91 1.58
C ALA A 298 -27.59 -12.98 0.52
N LYS A 299 -28.64 -12.16 0.63
CA LYS A 299 -29.81 -12.18 -0.25
C LYS A 299 -29.66 -11.18 -1.39
N ILE A 300 -30.10 -11.58 -2.57
CA ILE A 300 -30.11 -10.74 -3.76
C ILE A 300 -31.56 -10.60 -4.22
N PHE A 301 -31.96 -9.37 -4.51
CA PHE A 301 -33.25 -9.02 -5.05
C PHE A 301 -33.05 -8.51 -6.46
N SER A 302 -33.94 -8.88 -7.37
CA SER A 302 -33.97 -8.34 -8.73
C SER A 302 -35.27 -7.60 -8.98
N SER A 303 -35.20 -6.56 -9.80
CA SER A 303 -36.35 -5.87 -10.34
C SER A 303 -36.22 -5.81 -11.84
N LYS A 304 -37.33 -6.03 -12.55
CA LYS A 304 -37.41 -5.97 -14.02
C LYS A 304 -38.10 -4.69 -14.51
N ASN A 305 -38.56 -3.83 -13.60
CA ASN A 305 -39.40 -2.66 -13.86
C ASN A 305 -38.88 -1.42 -13.11
N GLY A 306 -37.56 -1.21 -13.07
CA GLY A 306 -36.98 0.01 -12.49
C GLY A 306 -37.18 0.11 -10.97
N GLY A 307 -37.38 -1.01 -10.28
CA GLY A 307 -37.55 -1.06 -8.84
C GLY A 307 -39.00 -0.95 -8.37
N ASP A 308 -40.01 -0.95 -9.24
CA ASP A 308 -41.42 -0.91 -8.81
C ASP A 308 -41.86 -2.19 -8.10
N SER A 309 -41.35 -3.34 -8.53
CA SER A 309 -41.52 -4.63 -7.85
C SER A 309 -40.21 -5.41 -7.79
N TRP A 310 -40.09 -6.26 -6.78
CA TRP A 310 -38.87 -7.00 -6.48
C TRP A 310 -39.15 -8.50 -6.34
N GLU A 311 -38.29 -9.29 -6.96
CA GLU A 311 -38.26 -10.75 -6.88
C GLU A 311 -37.01 -11.17 -6.08
N ASN A 312 -37.15 -12.14 -5.17
CA ASN A 312 -35.99 -12.72 -4.50
C ASN A 312 -35.31 -13.72 -5.44
N LEU A 313 -34.01 -13.55 -5.62
CA LEU A 313 -33.16 -14.55 -6.28
C LEU A 313 -32.69 -15.60 -5.27
N SER A 314 -32.02 -16.64 -5.75
CA SER A 314 -31.50 -17.69 -4.86
C SER A 314 -30.47 -17.11 -3.89
N SER A 315 -30.54 -17.57 -2.64
CA SER A 315 -29.69 -17.04 -1.56
C SER A 315 -28.32 -17.70 -1.60
N LEU A 316 -27.26 -16.89 -1.49
CA LEU A 316 -25.88 -17.39 -1.42
C LEU A 316 -25.63 -18.31 -0.22
N THR A 317 -26.53 -18.31 0.77
CA THR A 317 -26.46 -19.13 1.98
C THR A 317 -26.57 -20.63 1.71
N GLN A 318 -27.22 -21.06 0.61
CA GLN A 318 -27.42 -22.48 0.32
C GLN A 318 -26.10 -23.19 -0.05
N ILE A 319 -25.14 -22.48 -0.65
CA ILE A 319 -23.86 -23.03 -1.12
C ILE A 319 -22.89 -23.33 0.04
N ILE A 320 -23.06 -22.67 1.19
CA ILE A 320 -22.07 -22.70 2.28
C ILE A 320 -22.40 -23.75 3.35
N ASN A 321 -23.67 -24.16 3.44
CA ASN A 321 -24.10 -25.19 4.37
C ASN A 321 -23.52 -26.58 4.04
N GLU A 322 -23.07 -26.81 2.81
CA GLU A 322 -22.42 -28.06 2.42
C GLU A 322 -20.92 -28.11 2.79
N ASP A 323 -20.23 -26.96 2.86
CA ASP A 323 -18.75 -26.93 2.93
C ASP A 323 -18.14 -26.65 4.31
N SER A 324 -18.87 -26.09 5.30
CA SER A 324 -18.17 -25.60 6.51
C SER A 324 -18.88 -25.62 7.86
N GLY A 325 -20.15 -26.04 7.95
CA GLY A 325 -20.86 -26.23 9.24
C GLY A 325 -20.91 -25.02 10.19
N THR A 326 -20.48 -23.84 9.73
CA THR A 326 -20.39 -22.60 10.49
C THR A 326 -21.19 -21.51 9.78
N SER A 327 -21.98 -20.76 10.53
CA SER A 327 -22.77 -19.64 9.99
C SER A 327 -21.86 -18.43 9.77
N ILE A 328 -21.27 -18.30 8.57
CA ILE A 328 -20.52 -17.08 8.20
C ILE A 328 -21.52 -15.94 7.89
N ASP A 329 -21.30 -14.76 8.48
CA ASP A 329 -22.02 -13.52 8.13
C ASP A 329 -21.51 -12.99 6.78
N ILE A 330 -22.24 -13.34 5.72
CA ILE A 330 -21.95 -12.90 4.35
C ILE A 330 -22.65 -11.58 4.10
N LYS A 331 -21.89 -10.60 3.64
CA LYS A 331 -22.40 -9.31 3.19
C LYS A 331 -21.98 -9.11 1.75
N ILE A 332 -22.95 -8.89 0.88
CA ILE A 332 -22.71 -8.49 -0.50
C ILE A 332 -22.17 -7.07 -0.50
N ASN A 333 -20.99 -6.87 -1.07
CA ASN A 333 -20.34 -5.56 -1.15
C ASN A 333 -20.53 -4.93 -2.54
N LYS A 334 -20.40 -5.72 -3.61
CA LYS A 334 -20.57 -5.25 -5.00
C LYS A 334 -21.27 -6.30 -5.86
N ILE A 335 -22.02 -5.82 -6.84
CA ILE A 335 -22.71 -6.63 -7.85
C ILE A 335 -22.34 -6.03 -9.21
N VAL A 336 -22.00 -6.86 -10.18
CA VAL A 336 -21.74 -6.42 -11.56
C VAL A 336 -22.27 -7.45 -12.55
N SER A 337 -22.69 -7.01 -13.72
CA SER A 337 -23.08 -7.89 -14.83
C SER A 337 -22.08 -7.81 -15.95
N LEU A 338 -21.65 -8.96 -16.48
CA LEU A 338 -20.81 -9.03 -17.68
C LEU A 338 -21.65 -8.92 -18.96
N ASP A 339 -22.84 -9.52 -18.93
CA ASP A 339 -23.79 -9.51 -20.02
C ASP A 339 -25.25 -9.53 -19.48
N LYS A 340 -26.22 -9.96 -20.30
CA LYS A 340 -27.63 -10.01 -19.91
C LYS A 340 -27.95 -11.08 -18.86
N LYS A 341 -27.13 -12.14 -18.78
CA LYS A 341 -27.32 -13.34 -17.98
C LYS A 341 -26.26 -13.54 -16.90
N THR A 342 -25.03 -13.16 -17.20
CA THR A 342 -23.88 -13.42 -16.34
C THR A 342 -23.73 -12.34 -15.29
N LEU A 343 -23.81 -12.73 -14.02
CA LEU A 343 -23.68 -11.86 -12.84
C LEU A 343 -22.50 -12.28 -11.98
N PHE A 344 -21.79 -11.30 -11.43
CA PHE A 344 -20.76 -11.49 -10.42
C PHE A 344 -21.12 -10.73 -9.16
N VAL A 345 -20.91 -11.37 -8.02
CA VAL A 345 -21.22 -10.82 -6.70
C VAL A 345 -20.02 -10.98 -5.79
N GLY A 346 -19.49 -9.84 -5.38
CA GLY A 346 -18.40 -9.74 -4.43
C GLY A 346 -18.97 -9.63 -3.03
N THR A 347 -18.48 -10.48 -2.13
CA THR A 347 -18.95 -10.54 -0.74
C THR A 347 -17.83 -10.32 0.26
N SER A 348 -18.18 -10.22 1.54
CA SER A 348 -17.23 -10.23 2.67
C SER A 348 -16.37 -11.50 2.74
N SER A 349 -16.74 -12.57 2.04
CA SER A 349 -16.12 -13.90 2.17
C SER A 349 -15.82 -14.59 0.84
N GLY A 350 -15.83 -13.87 -0.27
CA GLY A 350 -15.46 -14.42 -1.57
C GLY A 350 -16.24 -13.84 -2.75
N LEU A 351 -15.91 -14.34 -3.93
CA LEU A 351 -16.53 -13.99 -5.20
C LEU A 351 -17.47 -15.11 -5.64
N TYR A 352 -18.66 -14.74 -6.09
CA TYR A 352 -19.65 -15.66 -6.62
C TYR A 352 -20.04 -15.23 -8.02
N PHE A 353 -20.39 -16.21 -8.86
CA PHE A 353 -20.94 -15.92 -10.18
C PHE A 353 -22.17 -16.76 -10.47
N SER A 354 -22.98 -16.26 -11.39
CA SER A 354 -24.16 -16.93 -11.94
C SER A 354 -24.20 -16.70 -13.45
N GLU A 355 -24.58 -17.72 -14.21
CA GLU A 355 -24.73 -17.69 -15.67
C GLU A 355 -26.21 -17.59 -16.09
N ASP A 356 -27.13 -17.52 -15.13
CA ASP A 356 -28.58 -17.64 -15.30
C ASP A 356 -29.35 -16.54 -14.57
N GLU A 357 -28.82 -15.31 -14.58
CA GLU A 357 -29.42 -14.12 -13.96
C GLU A 357 -29.60 -14.22 -12.43
N GLY A 358 -28.83 -15.07 -11.77
CA GLY A 358 -28.81 -15.24 -10.32
C GLY A 358 -29.76 -16.33 -9.79
N GLU A 359 -30.21 -17.25 -10.64
CA GLU A 359 -30.98 -18.43 -10.24
C GLU A 359 -30.08 -19.47 -9.58
N VAL A 360 -28.88 -19.71 -10.12
CA VAL A 360 -27.85 -20.59 -9.55
C VAL A 360 -26.54 -19.85 -9.37
N TRP A 361 -25.99 -19.93 -8.17
CA TRP A 361 -24.70 -19.33 -7.84
C TRP A 361 -23.62 -20.40 -7.71
N LYS A 362 -22.40 -20.03 -8.08
CA LYS A 362 -21.19 -20.83 -7.90
C LYS A 362 -20.14 -19.97 -7.21
N ASN A 363 -19.41 -20.53 -6.25
CA ASN A 363 -18.28 -19.85 -5.62
C ASN A 363 -17.08 -19.89 -6.57
N ILE A 364 -16.39 -18.76 -6.71
CA ILE A 364 -15.10 -18.68 -7.39
C ILE A 364 -14.00 -18.72 -6.33
N ASP A 365 -13.24 -19.80 -6.36
CA ASP A 365 -12.09 -19.94 -5.47
C ASP A 365 -10.92 -19.09 -5.97
N LEU A 366 -10.78 -17.90 -5.37
CA LEU A 366 -9.63 -17.02 -5.60
C LEU A 366 -8.37 -17.50 -4.86
N SER A 367 -8.45 -18.55 -4.02
CA SER A 367 -7.29 -19.10 -3.34
C SER A 367 -6.42 -19.97 -4.26
N GLY A 368 -7.03 -20.67 -5.24
CA GLY A 368 -6.33 -21.43 -6.30
C GLY A 368 -5.97 -20.64 -7.56
N ALA A 369 -6.49 -19.40 -7.68
CA ALA A 369 -6.17 -18.44 -8.73
C ALA A 369 -4.79 -17.76 -8.55
N ALA A 370 -4.23 -17.85 -7.33
CA ALA A 370 -2.80 -17.85 -7.19
C ALA A 370 -2.32 -19.18 -7.77
N ASN A 371 -1.65 -19.17 -8.92
CA ASN A 371 -0.97 -20.35 -9.47
C ASN A 371 -0.44 -21.24 -8.35
N GLN A 372 -0.69 -22.55 -8.45
CA GLN A 372 -0.05 -23.57 -7.63
C GLN A 372 1.44 -23.23 -7.49
N LEU A 373 1.80 -22.67 -6.34
CA LEU A 373 3.17 -22.49 -5.90
C LEU A 373 3.23 -23.38 -4.67
N SER A 374 4.11 -24.38 -4.71
CA SER A 374 4.23 -25.38 -3.67
C SER A 374 4.56 -24.72 -2.32
N PRO A 375 4.38 -25.41 -1.18
CA PRO A 375 4.79 -24.90 0.13
C PRO A 375 6.28 -24.48 0.22
N ASP A 376 7.10 -24.81 -0.78
CA ASP A 376 8.49 -24.35 -0.93
C ASP A 376 8.61 -22.94 -1.54
N GLU A 377 7.49 -22.25 -1.84
CA GLU A 377 7.46 -20.97 -2.56
C GLU A 377 6.72 -19.85 -1.82
N MET A 378 6.73 -19.86 -0.48
CA MET A 378 6.58 -18.61 0.27
C MET A 378 7.83 -17.74 0.07
N LYS A 379 7.81 -16.94 -0.99
CA LYS A 379 8.91 -16.04 -1.37
C LYS A 379 8.64 -14.61 -0.87
N MET A 380 9.63 -14.03 -0.21
CA MET A 380 9.67 -12.60 0.13
C MET A 380 9.88 -11.79 -1.15
N ASP A 381 9.09 -10.73 -1.35
CA ASP A 381 9.31 -9.78 -2.44
C ASP A 381 10.49 -8.85 -2.07
N VAL A 382 11.70 -9.28 -2.47
CA VAL A 382 12.95 -8.56 -2.17
C VAL A 382 12.98 -7.21 -2.91
N VAL A 383 12.35 -7.11 -4.08
CA VAL A 383 12.21 -5.85 -4.82
C VAL A 383 11.38 -4.85 -4.01
N LYS A 384 10.24 -5.28 -3.45
CA LYS A 384 9.42 -4.46 -2.53
C LYS A 384 10.21 -3.97 -1.32
N LEU A 385 10.98 -4.83 -0.68
CA LEU A 385 11.82 -4.45 0.47
C LEU A 385 12.89 -3.43 0.09
N ILE A 386 13.62 -3.67 -1.00
CA ILE A 386 14.69 -2.77 -1.47
C ILE A 386 14.11 -1.42 -1.91
N THR A 387 12.95 -1.41 -2.59
CA THR A 387 12.24 -0.19 -2.98
C THR A 387 11.78 0.61 -1.75
N GLU A 388 11.25 -0.05 -0.71
CA GLU A 388 10.90 0.62 0.55
C GLU A 388 12.14 1.21 1.26
N ILE A 389 13.28 0.52 1.23
CA ILE A 389 14.55 1.01 1.81
C ILE A 389 15.10 2.20 1.00
N HIS A 390 15.07 2.11 -0.34
CA HIS A 390 15.59 3.14 -1.23
C HIS A 390 14.75 4.42 -1.16
N ASN A 391 13.42 4.29 -1.11
CA ASN A 391 12.50 5.42 -0.99
C ASN A 391 12.30 5.89 0.46
N GLY A 392 13.09 5.38 1.42
CA GLY A 392 13.05 5.79 2.82
C GLY A 392 11.85 5.28 3.63
N ARG A 393 10.82 4.77 2.97
CA ARG A 393 9.55 4.29 3.57
C ARG A 393 9.72 3.12 4.53
N PHE A 394 10.77 2.30 4.39
CA PHE A 394 11.11 1.26 5.35
C PHE A 394 11.30 1.82 6.77
N PHE A 395 11.82 3.04 6.88
CA PHE A 395 12.05 3.73 8.14
C PHE A 395 10.85 4.56 8.60
N GLY A 396 9.76 4.64 7.82
CA GLY A 396 8.54 5.36 8.18
C GLY A 396 8.80 6.82 8.61
N SER A 397 8.22 7.23 9.73
CA SER A 397 8.41 8.57 10.30
C SER A 397 9.86 8.88 10.72
N TYR A 398 10.71 7.86 10.86
CA TYR A 398 12.12 8.04 11.17
C TYR A 398 12.95 8.49 9.96
N PHE A 399 12.40 8.44 8.74
CA PHE A 399 13.14 8.87 7.54
C PHE A 399 13.48 10.37 7.56
N PHE A 400 12.49 11.22 7.87
CA PHE A 400 12.74 12.66 8.00
C PHE A 400 13.73 12.97 9.12
N MET A 401 13.61 12.26 10.25
CA MET A 401 14.59 12.35 11.34
C MET A 401 16.00 11.96 10.89
N LEU A 402 16.15 10.87 10.12
CA LEU A 402 17.43 10.41 9.59
C LEU A 402 18.03 11.39 8.58
N VAL A 403 17.21 11.97 7.71
CA VAL A 403 17.63 13.01 6.76
C VAL A 403 18.07 14.25 7.52
N ASP A 404 17.27 14.75 8.48
CA ASP A 404 17.62 15.88 9.32
C ASP A 404 18.92 15.65 10.09
N LEU A 405 19.07 14.46 10.69
CA LEU A 405 20.30 14.05 11.39
C LEU A 405 21.51 14.01 10.44
N ALA A 406 21.32 13.56 9.20
CA ALA A 406 22.36 13.53 8.18
C ALA A 406 22.76 14.94 7.76
N THR A 407 21.81 15.85 7.55
CA THR A 407 22.09 17.28 7.26
C THR A 407 22.83 17.96 8.41
N ILE A 408 22.38 17.74 9.65
CA ILE A 408 23.07 18.23 10.86
C ILE A 408 24.48 17.63 10.95
N GLY A 409 24.63 16.35 10.60
CA GLY A 409 25.90 15.65 10.50
C GLY A 409 26.86 16.31 9.52
N ILE A 410 26.41 16.68 8.32
CA ILE A 410 27.22 17.38 7.30
C ILE A 410 27.68 18.75 7.82
N VAL A 411 26.78 19.51 8.44
CA VAL A 411 27.12 20.81 9.04
C VAL A 411 28.15 20.64 10.17
N PHE A 412 28.01 19.61 10.99
CA PHE A 412 28.97 19.31 12.05
C PHE A 412 30.33 18.84 11.51
N LEU A 413 30.34 18.02 10.46
CA LEU A 413 31.57 17.56 9.79
C LEU A 413 32.34 18.74 9.17
N THR A 414 31.65 19.65 8.50
CA THR A 414 32.27 20.85 7.91
C THR A 414 32.83 21.80 8.97
N LEU A 415 32.06 22.10 10.03
CA LEU A 415 32.52 22.92 11.15
C LEU A 415 33.71 22.30 11.90
N SER A 416 33.65 21.00 12.20
CA SER A 416 34.73 20.26 12.84
C SER A 416 35.99 20.22 11.98
N GLY A 417 35.86 19.98 10.67
CA GLY A 417 36.97 20.02 9.72
C GLY A 417 37.67 21.38 9.68
N ILE A 418 36.91 22.47 9.65
CA ILE A 418 37.42 23.85 9.73
C ILE A 418 38.15 24.09 11.05
N LEU A 419 37.59 23.61 12.18
CA LEU A 419 38.18 23.77 13.51
C LEU A 419 39.52 23.02 13.64
N ILE A 420 39.58 21.80 13.11
CA ILE A 420 40.80 20.97 13.08
C ILE A 420 41.87 21.64 12.21
N ALA A 421 41.49 22.16 11.04
CA ALA A 421 42.39 22.89 10.16
C ALA A 421 42.96 24.13 10.86
N TYR A 422 42.10 24.97 11.46
CA TYR A 422 42.52 26.16 12.22
C TYR A 422 43.46 25.82 13.38
N TYR A 423 43.19 24.73 14.11
CA TYR A 423 44.06 24.30 15.21
C TYR A 423 45.44 23.85 14.71
N ARG A 424 45.50 23.10 13.61
CA ARG A 424 46.77 22.70 12.98
C ARG A 424 47.61 23.91 12.55
N THR A 425 47.00 24.93 11.95
CA THR A 425 47.70 26.16 11.57
C THR A 425 48.21 26.91 12.81
N LYS A 426 47.44 26.96 13.89
CA LYS A 426 47.82 27.64 15.14
C LYS A 426 48.94 26.92 15.90
N VAL A 427 48.95 25.59 15.92
CA VAL A 427 50.03 24.78 16.53
C VAL A 427 51.32 24.87 15.72
N LYS A 428 51.22 24.85 14.38
CA LYS A 428 52.36 25.04 13.47
C LYS A 428 53.00 26.44 13.62
N ASN A 429 52.17 27.46 13.83
CA ASN A 429 52.64 28.82 14.10
C ASN A 429 53.22 29.00 15.53
N ARG A 430 52.73 28.26 16.54
CA ARG A 430 53.33 28.24 17.89
C ARG A 430 54.67 27.51 17.94
N LYS A 431 54.83 26.40 17.20
CA LYS A 431 56.11 25.66 17.08
C LYS A 431 57.22 26.45 16.36
N LYS A 432 56.88 27.56 15.68
CA LYS A 432 57.86 28.43 15.02
C LYS A 432 58.44 29.52 15.94
N ILE A 433 57.92 29.68 17.17
CA ILE A 433 58.27 30.78 18.10
C ILE A 433 59.15 30.33 19.28
N VAL A 434 59.23 29.02 19.58
CA VAL A 434 60.09 28.51 20.66
C VAL A 434 61.15 27.61 20.03
N GLY A 435 62.36 28.14 19.93
CA GLY A 435 63.53 27.45 19.39
C GLY A 435 64.14 26.47 20.39
N ASP A 436 64.45 25.29 19.84
CA ASP A 436 65.50 24.31 20.17
C ASP A 436 65.91 24.08 21.63
N LEU A 437 65.71 22.85 22.12
CA LEU A 437 66.80 22.04 22.68
C LEU A 437 66.34 20.59 22.94
N ALA A 438 66.90 19.66 22.18
CA ALA A 438 67.37 18.35 22.65
C ALA A 438 66.43 17.44 23.50
N ALA A 439 65.12 17.48 23.27
CA ALA A 439 64.18 16.44 23.75
C ALA A 439 63.44 15.70 22.61
N ASP A 440 63.75 16.04 21.35
CA ASP A 440 62.98 15.67 20.15
C ASP A 440 63.33 14.28 19.55
N ARG A 441 64.07 13.41 20.25
CA ARG A 441 64.29 12.02 19.76
C ARG A 441 63.99 10.91 20.74
N ALA A 442 63.79 11.21 22.03
CA ALA A 442 63.68 10.17 23.05
C ALA A 442 62.26 9.92 23.57
N ILE A 443 61.28 10.77 23.22
CA ILE A 443 59.89 10.64 23.71
C ILE A 443 58.90 10.44 22.55
N GLU A 444 59.17 10.97 21.36
CA GLU A 444 58.30 10.74 20.19
C GLU A 444 58.46 9.33 19.58
N LEU A 445 59.55 8.61 19.92
CA LEU A 445 59.84 7.27 19.41
C LEU A 445 59.42 6.12 20.35
N THR A 446 58.90 6.42 21.54
CA THR A 446 58.52 5.44 22.57
C THR A 446 57.02 5.43 22.84
N GLU A 447 56.32 6.58 22.79
CA GLU A 447 54.85 6.59 22.90
C GLU A 447 54.12 6.22 21.59
N THR A 448 54.68 6.56 20.43
CA THR A 448 54.05 6.20 19.14
C THR A 448 54.35 4.76 18.72
N THR A 449 55.44 4.16 19.17
CA THR A 449 55.80 2.78 18.82
C THR A 449 55.07 1.78 19.70
N ASP A 450 54.91 2.02 21.00
CA ASP A 450 54.19 1.09 21.90
C ASP A 450 52.66 1.09 21.66
N GLU A 451 52.04 2.25 21.38
CA GLU A 451 50.59 2.32 21.04
C GLU A 451 50.30 1.86 19.61
N LEU A 452 51.14 2.16 18.60
CA LEU A 452 50.95 1.60 17.26
C LEU A 452 51.35 0.11 17.19
N SER A 453 52.34 -0.38 17.94
CA SER A 453 52.73 -1.79 17.83
C SER A 453 51.72 -2.71 18.50
N SER A 454 51.09 -2.29 19.61
CA SER A 454 50.02 -3.03 20.28
C SER A 454 48.75 -3.09 19.42
N GLU A 455 48.25 -1.95 18.93
CA GLU A 455 47.02 -1.93 18.10
C GLU A 455 47.28 -2.48 16.68
N SER A 456 48.49 -2.32 16.12
CA SER A 456 48.83 -2.92 14.83
C SER A 456 49.09 -4.41 14.93
N HIS A 457 49.64 -4.97 16.02
CA HIS A 457 49.72 -6.42 16.18
C HIS A 457 48.33 -7.04 16.31
N GLU A 458 47.43 -6.44 17.09
CA GLU A 458 46.05 -6.94 17.19
C GLU A 458 45.31 -6.86 15.86
N ILE A 459 45.46 -5.77 15.09
CA ILE A 459 44.83 -5.64 13.77
C ILE A 459 45.49 -6.57 12.75
N HIS A 460 46.81 -6.77 12.79
CA HIS A 460 47.50 -7.66 11.85
C HIS A 460 47.24 -9.14 12.17
N ASP A 461 47.19 -9.52 13.45
CA ASP A 461 46.77 -10.87 13.88
C ASP A 461 45.30 -11.09 13.57
N MET A 462 44.44 -10.09 13.72
CA MET A 462 43.03 -10.19 13.35
C MET A 462 42.83 -10.28 11.84
N ILE A 463 43.60 -9.55 11.03
CA ILE A 463 43.58 -9.66 9.56
C ILE A 463 44.18 -11.00 9.11
N ALA A 464 45.26 -11.46 9.71
CA ALA A 464 45.85 -12.77 9.42
C ALA A 464 44.90 -13.91 9.81
N HIS A 465 44.25 -13.81 10.97
CA HIS A 465 43.23 -14.76 11.41
C HIS A 465 41.99 -14.70 10.51
N ILE A 466 41.53 -13.51 10.10
CA ILE A 466 40.42 -13.38 9.14
C ILE A 466 40.81 -13.92 7.76
N THR A 467 42.05 -13.71 7.30
CA THR A 467 42.51 -14.20 6.00
C THR A 467 42.69 -15.72 6.01
N GLU A 468 43.23 -16.29 7.09
CA GLU A 468 43.30 -17.75 7.29
C GLU A 468 41.90 -18.36 7.45
N HIS A 469 40.97 -17.65 8.09
CA HIS A 469 39.58 -18.06 8.21
C HIS A 469 38.82 -17.94 6.88
N ILE A 470 39.16 -16.95 6.05
CA ILE A 470 38.63 -16.79 4.69
C ILE A 470 39.22 -17.84 3.76
N GLU A 471 40.50 -18.18 3.86
CA GLU A 471 41.12 -19.27 3.09
C GLU A 471 40.60 -20.65 3.53
N LYS A 472 40.38 -20.88 4.83
CA LYS A 472 39.68 -22.07 5.33
C LYS A 472 38.22 -22.09 4.89
N CYS A 473 37.53 -20.95 4.92
CA CYS A 473 36.18 -20.83 4.39
C CYS A 473 36.15 -21.04 2.87
N GLN A 474 37.15 -20.61 2.11
CA GLN A 474 37.28 -20.83 0.65
C GLN A 474 37.60 -22.30 0.31
N LEU A 475 38.46 -22.95 1.09
CA LEU A 475 38.77 -24.38 0.97
C LEU A 475 37.58 -25.27 1.36
N VAL A 476 36.75 -24.83 2.32
CA VAL A 476 35.49 -25.47 2.70
C VAL A 476 34.36 -25.12 1.71
N TYR A 477 34.37 -23.93 1.11
CA TYR A 477 33.44 -23.47 0.06
C TYR A 477 33.50 -24.33 -1.21
N MET A 478 34.66 -24.96 -1.46
CA MET A 478 34.87 -25.81 -2.63
C MET A 478 34.37 -27.25 -2.45
N ASP A 479 33.95 -27.67 -1.24
CA ASP A 479 33.47 -29.04 -1.01
C ASP A 479 32.16 -29.06 -0.18
N GLN A 480 31.05 -29.10 -0.94
CA GLN A 480 29.74 -29.69 -0.59
C GLN A 480 28.67 -28.83 0.13
N GLU A 481 27.71 -28.39 -0.69
CA GLU A 481 26.35 -27.95 -0.34
C GLU A 481 25.55 -29.04 0.41
N LYS A 482 25.31 -28.82 1.71
CA LYS A 482 24.04 -29.19 2.40
C LYS A 482 24.00 -28.80 3.88
N LYS A 483 25.16 -28.62 4.52
CA LYS A 483 25.22 -28.24 5.96
C LYS A 483 25.01 -26.74 6.23
N GLU A 484 25.10 -25.89 5.21
CA GLU A 484 25.11 -24.43 5.40
C GLU A 484 23.75 -23.80 5.75
N ILE A 485 22.63 -24.44 5.41
CA ILE A 485 21.31 -23.89 5.76
C ILE A 485 21.09 -23.96 7.28
N GLU A 486 21.55 -25.02 7.95
CA GLU A 486 21.38 -25.17 9.40
C GLU A 486 22.33 -24.27 10.22
N GLU A 487 23.52 -23.98 9.68
CA GLU A 487 24.54 -23.20 10.38
C GLU A 487 24.28 -21.69 10.27
N ILE A 488 23.84 -21.23 9.09
CA ILE A 488 23.35 -19.86 8.89
C ILE A 488 22.10 -19.61 9.75
N SER A 489 21.19 -20.59 9.83
CA SER A 489 19.99 -20.50 10.66
C SER A 489 20.33 -20.46 12.16
N ARG A 490 21.38 -21.18 12.60
CA ARG A 490 21.91 -21.09 13.97
C ARG A 490 22.52 -19.71 14.26
N HIS A 491 23.29 -19.14 13.33
CA HIS A 491 23.92 -17.82 13.50
C HIS A 491 22.90 -16.68 13.53
N LEU A 492 21.89 -16.71 12.66
CA LEU A 492 20.79 -15.74 12.68
C LEU A 492 20.01 -15.80 14.00
N ASN A 493 19.76 -17.00 14.53
CA ASN A 493 19.07 -17.19 15.81
C ASN A 493 19.94 -16.73 17.02
N THR A 494 21.27 -16.75 16.88
CA THR A 494 22.16 -16.18 17.91
C THR A 494 22.24 -14.66 17.84
N LEU A 495 22.18 -14.08 16.64
CA LEU A 495 22.13 -12.64 16.44
C LEU A 495 20.82 -12.05 16.98
N ASP A 496 19.70 -12.73 16.72
CA ASP A 496 18.36 -12.37 17.17
C ASP A 496 18.29 -12.29 18.71
N LYS A 497 18.82 -13.29 19.42
CA LYS A 497 18.91 -13.27 20.89
C LYS A 497 19.76 -12.11 21.44
N LYS A 498 20.83 -11.72 20.73
CA LYS A 498 21.66 -10.58 21.15
C LYS A 498 20.95 -9.26 20.92
N MET A 499 20.21 -9.12 19.83
CA MET A 499 19.42 -7.94 19.52
C MET A 499 18.25 -7.78 20.51
N HIS A 500 17.64 -8.89 20.94
CA HIS A 500 16.59 -8.89 21.95
C HIS A 500 17.09 -8.37 23.31
N ARG A 501 18.25 -8.83 23.77
CA ARG A 501 18.89 -8.30 25.00
C ARG A 501 19.24 -6.81 24.89
N LEU A 502 19.60 -6.35 23.71
CA LEU A 502 19.94 -4.94 23.48
C LEU A 502 18.68 -4.05 23.52
N MET A 503 17.55 -4.53 22.99
CA MET A 503 16.25 -3.87 23.06
C MET A 503 15.67 -3.86 24.48
N GLU A 504 15.83 -4.95 25.23
CA GLU A 504 15.39 -5.04 26.63
C GLU A 504 16.19 -4.06 27.52
N ASN A 505 17.50 -3.95 27.30
CA ASN A 505 18.35 -2.98 27.98
C ASN A 505 18.01 -1.52 27.61
N LEU A 506 17.58 -1.25 26.37
CA LEU A 506 17.11 0.06 25.94
C LEU A 506 15.75 0.43 26.58
N GLY A 507 14.86 -0.54 26.75
CA GLY A 507 13.56 -0.34 27.42
C GLY A 507 13.67 -0.16 28.94
N GLU A 508 14.72 -0.67 29.58
CA GLU A 508 15.00 -0.36 30.99
C GLU A 508 15.57 1.05 31.20
N LEU A 509 16.34 1.57 30.24
CA LEU A 509 16.86 2.94 30.26
C LEU A 509 15.74 4.00 30.19
N GLU A 510 14.63 3.71 29.50
CA GLU A 510 13.45 4.60 29.44
C GLU A 510 12.61 4.61 30.73
N LYS A 511 12.78 3.64 31.64
CA LYS A 511 12.04 3.59 32.92
C LYS A 511 12.76 4.28 34.07
N THR A 512 13.97 4.79 33.83
CA THR A 512 14.83 5.41 34.85
C THR A 512 14.97 6.93 34.75
N ASP A 513 14.20 7.58 33.87
CA ASP A 513 13.90 9.02 33.92
C ASP A 513 12.43 9.22 34.38
#